data_AF-A0A850JK73-F1
#
_entry.id   AF-A0A850JK73-F1
#
_cell.length_a   1.000
_cell.length_b   1.000
_cell.length_c   1.000
_cell.angle_alpha   90.00
_cell.angle_beta   90.00
_cell.angle_gamma   90.00
#
_symmetry.space_group_name_H-M   'P 1'
#
loop_
_entity.id
_entity.type
_entity.pdbx_description
1 polymer ?
#
loop_
_entity_poly.entity_id
_entity_poly.type
_entity_poly.pdbx_seq_one_letter_code
_entity_poly.pdbx_strand_id
1 'polypeptide(L)' 'MNNRTRWTIVAILIAINAVSNAALGDTWLAIAVSALTGLPAIALVIDYFVRARRT' A
#
# COMPACT_ATOMS: atom_id res chain seq x y z
N MET A 1 7.40 -6.55 -13.01
CA MET A 1 6.82 -7.27 -11.86
C MET A 1 5.59 -8.04 -12.32
N ASN A 2 5.46 -9.30 -11.93
CA ASN A 2 4.25 -10.11 -12.19
C ASN A 2 3.05 -9.53 -11.42
N ASN A 3 1.84 -9.57 -11.99
CA ASN A 3 0.62 -9.08 -11.35
C ASN A 3 0.39 -9.74 -9.99
N ARG A 4 0.68 -11.04 -9.85
CA ARG A 4 0.56 -11.74 -8.56
C ARG A 4 1.43 -11.09 -7.48
N THR A 5 2.71 -10.84 -7.78
CA THR A 5 3.62 -10.16 -6.86
C THR A 5 3.14 -8.76 -6.50
N ARG A 6 2.62 -8.00 -7.48
CA ARG A 6 2.08 -6.64 -7.25
C ARG A 6 0.96 -6.65 -6.22
N TRP A 7 -0.04 -7.50 -6.43
CA TRP A 7 -1.21 -7.58 -5.55
C TRP A 7 -0.87 -8.16 -4.18
N THR A 8 0.11 -9.07 -4.08
CA THR A 8 0.65 -9.52 -2.79
C THR A 8 1.27 -8.35 -2.01
N ILE A 9 2.07 -7.50 -2.66
CA ILE A 9 2.67 -6.33 -1.99
C ILE A 9 1.60 -5.35 -1.54
N VAL A 10 0.61 -5.05 -2.40
CA VAL A 10 -0.52 -4.18 -2.03
C VAL A 10 -1.25 -4.71 -0.80
N ALA A 11 -1.56 -6.02 -0.76
CA ALA A 11 -2.22 -6.65 0.38
C ALA A 11 -1.37 -6.54 1.67
N ILE A 12 -0.06 -6.76 1.58
CA ILE A 12 0.86 -6.62 2.72
C ILE A 12 0.87 -5.19 3.23
N LEU A 13 0.97 -4.18 2.34
CA LEU A 13 0.98 -2.78 2.73
C LEU A 13 -0.32 -2.38 3.44
N ILE A 14 -1.46 -2.83 2.94
CA ILE A 14 -2.77 -2.59 3.58
C ILE A 14 -2.83 -3.29 4.95
N ALA A 15 -2.36 -4.53 5.06
CA ALA A 15 -2.35 -5.25 6.32
C ALA A 15 -1.48 -4.56 7.38
N ILE A 16 -0.26 -4.14 7.01
CA ILE A 16 0.64 -3.37 7.88
C ILE A 16 -0.06 -2.08 8.31
N ASN A 17 -0.67 -1.35 7.37
CA ASN A 17 -1.38 -0.12 7.68
C ASN A 17 -2.48 -0.34 8.74
N ALA A 18 -3.34 -1.33 8.52
CA ALA A 18 -4.46 -1.61 9.42
C ALA A 18 -3.98 -2.06 10.80
N VAL A 19 -3.00 -2.97 10.85
CA VAL A 19 -2.43 -3.45 12.12
C VAL A 19 -1.73 -2.32 12.88
N SER A 20 -0.95 -1.49 12.19
CA SER A 20 -0.28 -0.36 12.82
C SER A 20 -1.26 0.67 13.34
N ASN A 21 -2.32 1.00 12.60
CA ASN A 21 -3.35 1.93 13.10
C ASN A 21 -4.10 1.33 14.31
N ALA A 22 -4.40 0.03 14.30
CA ALA A 22 -5.03 -0.64 15.44
C ALA A 22 -4.13 -0.67 16.69
N ALA A 23 -2.83 -0.87 16.51
CA ALA A 23 -1.87 -0.96 17.62
C ALA A 23 -1.39 0.40 18.15
N LEU A 24 -1.23 1.38 17.27
CA LEU A 24 -0.66 2.69 17.59
C LEU A 24 -1.72 3.77 17.88
N GLY A 25 -2.98 3.53 17.52
CA GLY A 25 -4.07 4.48 17.74
C GLY A 25 -3.77 5.88 17.16
N ASP A 26 -4.06 6.92 17.94
CA ASP A 26 -3.90 8.33 17.55
C ASP A 26 -2.48 8.89 17.77
N THR A 27 -1.46 8.04 17.80
CA THR A 27 -0.08 8.52 17.91
C THR A 27 0.40 9.11 16.58
N TRP A 28 1.33 10.07 16.64
CA TRP A 28 1.95 10.65 15.45
C TRP A 28 2.64 9.61 14.56
N LEU A 29 3.08 8.48 15.13
CA LEU A 29 3.67 7.35 14.40
C LEU A 29 2.66 6.68 13.45
N ALA A 30 1.38 6.64 13.81
CA ALA A 30 0.34 6.09 12.94
C ALA A 30 0.21 6.86 11.61
N ILE A 31 0.44 8.18 11.64
CA ILE A 31 0.46 9.04 10.46
C ILE A 31 1.64 8.66 9.55
N ALA A 32 2.84 8.55 10.13
CA ALA A 32 4.05 8.20 9.37
C ALA A 32 3.95 6.82 8.72
N VAL A 33 3.49 5.82 9.48
CA VAL A 33 3.26 4.47 8.94
C VAL A 33 2.20 4.51 7.85
N SER A 34 1.13 5.29 8.04
CA SER A 34 0.08 5.39 7.03
C SER A 34 0.51 6.00 5.73
N ALA A 35 1.35 7.02 5.76
CA ALA A 35 1.97 7.57 4.55
C ALA A 35 2.87 6.53 3.88
N LEU A 36 3.72 5.84 4.66
CA LEU A 36 4.69 4.86 4.15
C LEU A 36 4.03 3.61 3.55
N THR A 37 2.86 3.20 4.04
CA THR A 37 2.13 2.07 3.46
C THR A 37 1.14 2.49 2.37
N GLY A 38 0.50 3.65 2.54
CA GLY A 38 -0.54 4.13 1.63
C GLY A 38 0.00 4.62 0.30
N LEU A 39 1.06 5.45 0.32
CA LEU A 39 1.62 6.02 -0.91
C LEU A 39 2.14 4.93 -1.88
N PRO A 40 2.91 3.91 -1.43
CA PRO A 40 3.34 2.85 -2.33
C PRO A 40 2.18 1.98 -2.82
N ALA A 41 1.17 1.70 -1.98
CA ALA A 41 0.01 0.93 -2.39
C ALA A 41 -0.73 1.63 -3.53
N ILE A 42 -0.97 2.94 -3.41
CA ILE A 42 -1.59 3.76 -4.47
C ILE A 42 -0.71 3.77 -5.73
N ALA A 43 0.61 3.98 -5.57
CA ALA A 43 1.54 3.99 -6.69
C ALA A 43 1.52 2.67 -7.49
N LEU A 44 1.44 1.52 -6.80
CA LEU A 44 1.33 0.21 -7.44
C LEU A 44 0.02 0.04 -8.22
N VAL A 45 -1.09 0.53 -7.67
CA VAL A 45 -2.39 0.51 -8.36
C VAL A 45 -2.35 1.40 -9.62
N ILE A 46 -1.75 2.59 -9.53
CA ILE A 46 -1.56 3.47 -10.68
C ILE A 46 -0.67 2.81 -11.74
N ASP A 47 0.48 2.24 -11.35
CA ASP A 47 1.38 1.54 -12.27
C ASP A 47 0.68 0.38 -13.00
N TYR A 48 -0.21 -0.34 -12.31
CA TYR A 48 -1.05 -1.37 -12.94
C TYR A 48 -1.94 -0.79 -14.04
N PHE A 49 -2.71 0.26 -13.76
CA PHE A 49 -3.60 0.87 -14.74
C PHE A 49 -2.84 1.52 -15.90
N VAL A 50 -1.74 2.20 -15.63
CA VAL A 50 -0.89 2.81 -16.67
C VAL A 50 -0.31 1.75 -17.60
N ARG A 51 0.11 0.60 -17.07
CA ARG A 51 0.61 -0.52 -17.90
C ARG A 51 -0.50 -1.21 -18.66
N ALA A 52 -1.66 -1.44 -18.05
CA ALA A 52 -2.81 -2.04 -18.71
C ALA A 52 -3.33 -1.22 -19.90
N ARG A 53 -3.14 0.11 -19.87
CA ARG A 53 -3.52 1.01 -20.98
C ARG A 53 -2.54 0.98 -22.16
N ARG A 54 -1.32 0.46 -21.98
CA ARG A 54 -0.29 0.39 -23.03
C ARG A 54 -0.30 -0.93 -23.81
N THR A 55 -1.12 -1.89 -23.41
CA THR A 55 -1.36 -3.19 -24.05
C THR A 55 -2.71 -3.20 -24.73
#